data_AF-A0A4Z2BNB3-F1
#
_entry.id   AF-A0A4Z2BNB3-F1
#
_cell.length_a   1.000
_cell.length_b   1.000
_cell.length_c   1.000
_cell.angle_alpha   90.00
_cell.angle_beta   90.00
_cell.angle_gamma   90.00
#
_symmetry.space_group_name_H-M   'P 1'
#
loop_
_entity.id
_entity.type
_entity.pdbx_description
1 polymer ?
#
loop_
_entity_poly.entity_id
_entity_poly.type
_entity_poly.pdbx_seq_one_letter_code
_entity_poly.pdbx_strand_id
1 'polypeptide(L)'
;MEQASGALRPTSPKRSPTDTDTLTIMDTDTLTIMDTLTIMDTDTLTIMDTLTIMDTLTIMDTDTLTIMDTLAIMDTLTIMDTDTLTIMDTLTIMDMLTITRRRAIGSTLLISAAPFLILFLIPVQSNSDQHQNLLKILLSFASGGLLGDAFLHLIPHALAPHSHHGDDHGHAHKSEESHGHSHGAEHDHVMSVGLWVLGGLVAFLIVEKFVRLLKGNEGHGHSHSSSQAKPKEKHSDDEDEKEKEKTAKATKDEPCTDIKVSGYLNLAADVIHNFTDGLAMGASFLVSPTVGTITTLTILLHEVPHEIGDFAILIQSGCTKRKAIFLQLLTALGAVAGTICSLLAQGAGTAATTWILPFTAGGFVYIATVTVLPELLVGRSSFGQSVMEILALLFGVGMMVVIAEYE
;
A
#
# COMPACT_ATOMS: atom_id res chain seq x y z
N MET A 1 -41.51 12.12 9.90
CA MET A 1 -42.42 11.72 8.80
C MET A 1 -43.24 12.94 8.44
N GLU A 2 -42.64 13.86 7.68
CA GLU A 2 -43.33 14.97 7.02
C GLU A 2 -42.74 15.04 5.62
N GLN A 3 -43.46 14.51 4.64
CA GLN A 3 -43.10 14.60 3.23
C GLN A 3 -43.44 16.01 2.76
N ALA A 4 -42.50 16.94 2.81
CA ALA A 4 -42.62 18.23 2.15
C ALA A 4 -42.25 18.06 0.66
N SER A 5 -43.18 17.54 -0.13
CA SER A 5 -43.13 17.73 -1.59
C SER A 5 -43.74 19.09 -1.89
N GLY A 6 -42.89 20.11 -2.07
CA GLY A 6 -43.36 21.46 -2.34
C GLY A 6 -42.29 22.28 -3.03
N ALA A 7 -42.47 22.55 -4.32
CA ALA A 7 -41.79 23.68 -4.95
C ALA A 7 -42.24 24.96 -4.22
N LEU A 8 -41.36 25.56 -3.43
CA LEU A 8 -41.58 26.89 -2.86
C LEU A 8 -41.51 27.90 -4.02
N ARG A 9 -42.65 28.15 -4.66
CA ARG A 9 -42.81 29.17 -5.68
C ARG A 9 -43.39 30.42 -5.01
N PRO A 10 -42.68 31.55 -4.92
CA PRO A 10 -43.27 32.77 -4.37
C PRO A 10 -44.42 33.21 -5.29
N THR A 11 -45.64 33.14 -4.79
CA THR A 11 -46.81 33.70 -5.46
C THR A 11 -46.71 35.21 -5.39
N SER A 12 -46.33 35.85 -6.49
CA SER A 12 -46.20 37.30 -6.61
C SER A 12 -47.43 38.08 -6.11
N PRO A 13 -47.26 39.03 -5.15
CA PRO A 13 -48.18 40.14 -4.96
C PRO A 13 -47.42 41.49 -4.98
N LYS A 14 -47.85 42.40 -5.85
CA LYS A 14 -47.57 43.86 -5.86
C LYS A 14 -46.36 44.37 -5.03
N ARG A 15 -45.27 44.66 -5.75
CA ARG A 15 -44.01 45.29 -5.31
C ARG A 15 -44.19 46.52 -4.41
N SER A 16 -43.56 46.47 -3.23
CA SER A 16 -43.01 47.62 -2.50
C SER A 16 -41.48 47.63 -2.71
N PRO A 17 -40.77 48.79 -2.73
CA PRO A 17 -39.35 48.86 -3.13
C PRO A 17 -38.34 48.42 -2.05
N THR A 18 -38.77 47.74 -0.98
CA THR A 18 -37.94 47.49 0.21
C THR A 18 -38.11 46.12 0.85
N ASP A 19 -38.85 45.20 0.23
CA ASP A 19 -38.93 43.82 0.72
C ASP A 19 -37.80 43.02 0.07
N THR A 20 -36.68 42.84 0.78
CA THR A 20 -35.66 41.86 0.41
C THR A 20 -36.21 40.46 0.68
N ASP A 21 -36.28 39.62 -0.34
CA ASP A 21 -36.77 38.25 -0.24
C ASP A 21 -35.68 37.37 0.42
N THR A 22 -35.69 37.29 1.75
CA THR A 22 -34.80 36.41 2.52
C THR A 22 -35.47 35.07 2.81
N LEU A 23 -34.83 33.96 2.41
CA LEU A 23 -35.21 32.59 2.76
C LEU A 23 -34.25 32.05 3.83
N THR A 24 -34.77 31.73 5.02
CA THR A 24 -34.01 31.10 6.10
C THR A 24 -34.50 29.69 6.32
N ILE A 25 -33.60 28.71 6.19
CA ILE A 25 -33.85 27.30 6.56
C ILE A 25 -33.28 27.12 7.97
N MET A 26 -34.15 26.88 8.94
CA MET A 26 -33.82 26.63 10.35
C MET A 26 -34.59 25.39 10.82
N ASP A 27 -33.88 24.39 11.33
CA ASP A 27 -34.44 23.19 11.95
C ASP A 27 -33.61 22.78 13.17
N THR A 28 -34.26 22.30 14.23
CA THR A 28 -33.60 22.15 15.55
C THR A 28 -32.60 20.98 15.60
N ASP A 29 -32.61 20.07 14.62
CA ASP A 29 -31.75 18.88 14.62
C ASP A 29 -31.10 18.58 13.25
N THR A 30 -31.87 18.30 12.19
CA THR A 30 -31.37 18.02 10.82
C THR A 30 -32.54 17.96 9.82
N LEU A 31 -32.50 18.74 8.74
CA LEU A 31 -33.48 18.67 7.66
C LEU A 31 -32.99 17.72 6.56
N THR A 32 -33.77 16.69 6.21
CA THR A 32 -33.45 15.77 5.09
C THR A 32 -34.44 15.93 3.94
N ILE A 33 -33.95 16.25 2.75
CA ILE A 33 -34.70 16.36 1.51
C ILE A 33 -34.37 15.17 0.62
N MET A 34 -35.41 14.41 0.24
CA MET A 34 -35.26 13.16 -0.52
C MET A 34 -35.13 13.36 -2.05
N ASP A 35 -35.54 14.53 -2.54
CA ASP A 35 -35.64 14.85 -3.96
C ASP A 35 -34.80 16.10 -4.29
N THR A 36 -34.88 16.53 -5.55
CA THR A 36 -34.29 17.79 -6.02
C THR A 36 -34.87 19.01 -5.28
N LEU A 37 -34.01 19.81 -4.65
CA LEU A 37 -34.33 21.14 -4.14
C LEU A 37 -33.82 22.20 -5.12
N THR A 38 -34.73 23.02 -5.64
CA THR A 38 -34.38 24.16 -6.51
C THR A 38 -34.79 25.47 -5.83
N ILE A 39 -33.82 26.38 -5.69
CA ILE A 39 -34.02 27.73 -5.17
C ILE A 39 -33.71 28.71 -6.30
N MET A 40 -34.62 29.65 -6.55
CA MET A 40 -34.53 30.64 -7.63
C MET A 40 -34.96 32.00 -7.11
N ASP A 41 -34.39 33.07 -7.68
CA ASP A 41 -34.81 34.46 -7.46
C ASP A 41 -34.89 34.82 -5.96
N THR A 42 -33.78 34.72 -5.22
CA THR A 42 -33.74 34.98 -3.76
C THR A 42 -32.61 35.94 -3.39
N ASP A 43 -32.91 37.05 -2.74
CA ASP A 43 -31.87 38.03 -2.38
C ASP A 43 -30.90 37.45 -1.33
N THR A 44 -31.40 36.70 -0.34
CA THR A 44 -30.54 36.08 0.67
C THR A 44 -31.07 34.71 1.09
N LEU A 45 -30.26 33.67 0.90
CA LEU A 45 -30.51 32.31 1.39
C LEU A 45 -29.57 32.03 2.57
N THR A 46 -30.15 31.77 3.74
CA THR A 46 -29.37 31.37 4.94
C THR A 46 -29.78 29.97 5.39
N ILE A 47 -28.83 29.04 5.41
CA ILE A 47 -28.98 27.70 5.96
C ILE A 47 -28.34 27.73 7.34
N MET A 48 -29.17 27.70 8.40
CA MET A 48 -28.70 27.81 9.77
C MET A 48 -28.30 26.50 10.41
N ASP A 49 -28.84 25.38 9.92
CA ASP A 49 -28.69 24.05 10.52
C ASP A 49 -28.30 22.99 9.47
N THR A 50 -28.00 21.77 9.93
CA THR A 50 -27.59 20.67 9.05
C THR A 50 -28.66 20.31 8.02
N LEU A 51 -28.37 20.53 6.73
CA LEU A 51 -29.26 20.21 5.61
C LEU A 51 -28.69 19.04 4.81
N THR A 52 -29.44 17.94 4.72
CA THR A 52 -29.09 16.77 3.90
C THR A 52 -29.99 16.69 2.67
N ILE A 53 -29.41 16.68 1.46
CA ILE A 53 -30.14 16.58 0.19
C ILE A 53 -29.71 15.29 -0.51
N MET A 54 -30.68 14.43 -0.80
CA MET A 54 -30.47 13.08 -1.34
C MET A 54 -30.25 13.04 -2.85
N ASP A 55 -30.70 14.07 -3.55
CA ASP A 55 -30.64 14.18 -5.01
C ASP A 55 -29.94 15.51 -5.36
N THR A 56 -30.58 16.39 -6.11
CA THR A 56 -29.94 17.58 -6.66
C THR A 56 -30.29 18.84 -5.87
N LEU A 57 -29.30 19.64 -5.48
CA LEU A 57 -29.50 21.02 -5.04
C LEU A 57 -29.13 21.97 -6.18
N THR A 58 -30.09 22.73 -6.68
CA THR A 58 -29.85 23.77 -7.68
C THR A 58 -30.20 25.13 -7.08
N ILE A 59 -29.24 26.05 -7.07
CA ILE A 59 -29.41 27.43 -6.63
C ILE A 59 -29.13 28.34 -7.83
N MET A 60 -30.10 29.18 -8.20
CA MET A 60 -30.01 30.11 -9.32
C MET A 60 -30.43 31.50 -8.89
N ASP A 61 -29.80 32.53 -9.44
CA ASP A 61 -30.18 33.94 -9.27
C ASP A 61 -30.33 34.31 -7.77
N THR A 62 -29.24 34.18 -7.00
CA THR A 62 -29.24 34.43 -5.55
C THR A 62 -28.14 35.41 -5.15
N ASP A 63 -28.45 36.58 -4.58
CA ASP A 63 -27.39 37.56 -4.31
C ASP A 63 -26.45 37.08 -3.20
N THR A 64 -26.97 36.53 -2.10
CA THR A 64 -26.15 36.04 -0.98
C THR A 64 -26.58 34.65 -0.50
N LEU A 65 -25.67 33.68 -0.56
CA LEU A 65 -25.80 32.36 0.03
C LEU A 65 -24.90 32.24 1.27
N THR A 66 -25.52 32.02 2.43
CA THR A 66 -24.83 31.79 3.70
C THR A 66 -25.17 30.42 4.26
N ILE A 67 -24.16 29.59 4.49
CA ILE A 67 -24.29 28.29 5.16
C ILE A 67 -23.58 28.42 6.51
N MET A 68 -24.34 28.38 7.61
CA MET A 68 -23.82 28.52 8.96
C MET A 68 -23.39 27.19 9.60
N ASP A 69 -23.92 26.05 9.12
CA ASP A 69 -23.65 24.70 9.64
C ASP A 69 -23.32 23.73 8.46
N THR A 70 -23.66 22.44 8.56
CA THR A 70 -23.30 21.41 7.58
C THR A 70 -24.30 21.30 6.43
N LEU A 71 -23.84 21.44 5.18
CA LEU A 71 -24.62 21.08 3.99
C LEU A 71 -24.13 19.75 3.42
N ALA A 72 -24.94 18.71 3.49
CA ALA A 72 -24.66 17.38 2.97
C ALA A 72 -25.47 17.10 1.70
N ILE A 73 -24.80 16.88 0.58
CA ILE A 73 -25.44 16.62 -0.71
C ILE A 73 -24.99 15.26 -1.18
N MET A 74 -25.97 14.39 -1.41
CA MET A 74 -25.74 13.01 -1.83
C MET A 74 -25.35 12.98 -3.30
N ASP A 75 -26.09 13.68 -4.19
CA ASP A 75 -25.90 13.60 -5.64
C ASP A 75 -25.19 14.84 -6.22
N THR A 76 -25.93 15.88 -6.60
CA THR A 76 -25.37 17.00 -7.39
C THR A 76 -25.66 18.36 -6.74
N LEU A 77 -24.64 19.22 -6.64
CA LEU A 77 -24.75 20.63 -6.29
C LEU A 77 -24.50 21.51 -7.51
N THR A 78 -25.48 22.31 -7.92
CA THR A 78 -25.34 23.32 -8.96
C THR A 78 -25.65 24.69 -8.39
N ILE A 79 -24.69 25.61 -8.48
CA ILE A 79 -24.86 27.02 -8.09
C ILE A 79 -24.59 27.88 -9.32
N MET A 80 -25.58 28.67 -9.73
CA MET A 80 -25.54 29.57 -10.89
C MET A 80 -25.91 30.99 -10.47
N ASP A 81 -25.21 31.98 -11.02
CA ASP A 81 -25.53 33.40 -10.84
C ASP A 81 -25.75 33.77 -9.36
N THR A 82 -24.74 33.48 -8.52
CA THR A 82 -24.71 33.85 -7.09
C THR A 82 -23.58 34.84 -6.83
N ASP A 83 -23.92 36.03 -6.32
CA ASP A 83 -22.92 37.11 -6.15
C ASP A 83 -21.98 36.85 -4.96
N THR A 84 -22.51 36.38 -3.84
CA THR A 84 -21.74 36.14 -2.61
C THR A 84 -22.04 34.75 -2.02
N LEU A 85 -21.02 33.88 -1.95
CA LEU A 85 -21.08 32.57 -1.29
C LEU A 85 -20.25 32.59 -0.01
N THR A 86 -20.88 32.30 1.13
CA THR A 86 -20.21 32.16 2.43
C THR A 86 -20.57 30.82 3.06
N ILE A 87 -19.54 30.00 3.32
CA ILE A 87 -19.66 28.72 4.00
C ILE A 87 -18.88 28.86 5.30
N MET A 88 -19.58 28.86 6.43
CA MET A 88 -18.99 29.06 7.75
C MET A 88 -18.48 27.76 8.35
N ASP A 89 -19.09 26.63 7.98
CA ASP A 89 -18.77 25.31 8.51
C ASP A 89 -18.41 24.32 7.39
N THR A 90 -19.21 23.27 7.14
CA THR A 90 -18.79 22.11 6.33
C THR A 90 -19.71 21.84 5.13
N LEU A 91 -19.14 21.71 3.93
CA LEU A 91 -19.83 21.22 2.73
C LEU A 91 -19.40 19.78 2.42
N THR A 92 -20.33 18.82 2.45
CA THR A 92 -20.06 17.41 2.15
C THR A 92 -20.79 16.97 0.87
N ILE A 93 -20.05 16.45 -0.13
CA ILE A 93 -20.62 15.81 -1.31
C ILE A 93 -20.38 14.29 -1.21
N MET A 94 -21.45 13.55 -0.91
CA MET A 94 -21.34 12.16 -0.48
C MET A 94 -21.07 11.20 -1.64
N ASP A 95 -21.57 11.44 -2.85
CA ASP A 95 -21.21 10.62 -4.02
C ASP A 95 -19.75 10.85 -4.46
N MET A 96 -19.22 12.08 -4.39
CA MET A 96 -17.80 12.33 -4.69
C MET A 96 -16.87 11.57 -3.73
N LEU A 97 -17.16 11.59 -2.43
CA LEU A 97 -16.40 10.84 -1.43
C LEU A 97 -16.58 9.32 -1.59
N THR A 98 -17.79 8.85 -1.93
CA THR A 98 -18.09 7.43 -2.14
C THR A 98 -17.44 6.91 -3.43
N ILE A 99 -17.44 7.69 -4.50
CA ILE A 99 -16.70 7.40 -5.75
C ILE A 99 -15.21 7.31 -5.44
N THR A 100 -14.66 8.27 -4.70
CA THR A 100 -13.23 8.30 -4.34
C THR A 100 -12.83 7.07 -3.53
N ARG A 101 -13.60 6.73 -2.49
CA ARG A 101 -13.38 5.52 -1.67
C ARG A 101 -13.48 4.23 -2.50
N ARG A 102 -14.47 4.13 -3.40
CA ARG A 102 -14.61 2.99 -4.31
C ARG A 102 -13.43 2.87 -5.27
N ARG A 103 -12.94 3.99 -5.82
CA ARG A 103 -11.77 4.03 -6.70
C ARG A 103 -10.49 3.62 -5.99
N ALA A 104 -10.28 4.11 -4.77
CA ALA A 104 -9.15 3.72 -3.94
C ALA A 104 -9.16 2.21 -3.68
N ILE A 105 -10.24 1.68 -3.11
CA ILE A 105 -10.36 0.24 -2.81
C ILE A 105 -10.25 -0.61 -4.09
N GLY A 106 -10.89 -0.20 -5.18
CA GLY A 106 -10.80 -0.89 -6.47
C GLY A 106 -9.37 -0.93 -7.03
N SER A 107 -8.62 0.15 -6.88
CA SER A 107 -7.22 0.24 -7.27
C SER A 107 -6.33 -0.62 -6.37
N THR A 108 -6.59 -0.66 -5.07
CA THR A 108 -5.87 -1.54 -4.12
C THR A 108 -6.05 -3.00 -4.50
N LEU A 109 -7.29 -3.41 -4.78
CA LEU A 109 -7.57 -4.77 -5.23
C LEU A 109 -6.91 -5.09 -6.57
N LEU A 110 -6.80 -4.11 -7.47
CA LEU A 110 -6.10 -4.27 -8.75
C LEU A 110 -4.61 -4.53 -8.55
N ILE A 111 -3.92 -3.67 -7.77
CA ILE A 111 -2.48 -3.82 -7.53
C ILE A 111 -2.17 -5.12 -6.79
N SER A 112 -3.04 -5.54 -5.88
CA SER A 112 -2.89 -6.83 -5.22
C SER A 112 -3.13 -7.97 -6.20
N ALA A 113 -4.19 -7.95 -7.02
CA ALA A 113 -4.54 -9.10 -7.84
C ALA A 113 -3.64 -9.31 -9.08
N ALA A 114 -3.16 -8.22 -9.69
CA ALA A 114 -2.52 -8.25 -11.00
C ALA A 114 -1.16 -8.99 -11.03
N PRO A 115 -0.23 -8.79 -10.07
CA PRO A 115 1.05 -9.50 -10.02
C PRO A 115 0.88 -11.03 -9.93
N PHE A 116 -0.17 -11.52 -9.27
CA PHE A 116 -0.45 -12.96 -9.17
C PHE A 116 -0.74 -13.62 -10.52
N LEU A 117 -1.31 -12.89 -11.49
CA LEU A 117 -1.51 -13.41 -12.84
C LEU A 117 -0.17 -13.69 -13.53
N ILE A 118 0.84 -12.86 -13.26
CA ILE A 118 2.20 -13.03 -13.78
C ILE A 118 2.86 -14.24 -13.12
N LEU A 119 2.70 -14.42 -11.80
CA LEU A 119 3.25 -15.57 -11.07
C LEU A 119 2.70 -16.92 -11.57
N PHE A 120 1.46 -16.96 -12.06
CA PHE A 120 0.91 -18.19 -12.63
C PHE A 120 1.68 -18.64 -13.88
N LEU A 121 2.16 -17.69 -14.68
CA LEU A 121 2.90 -17.93 -15.92
C LEU A 121 4.34 -18.43 -15.68
N ILE A 122 4.90 -18.25 -14.48
CA ILE A 122 6.28 -18.66 -14.19
C ILE A 122 6.36 -20.19 -14.06
N PRO A 123 7.14 -20.90 -14.91
CA PRO A 123 7.19 -22.37 -14.95
C PRO A 123 8.10 -22.94 -13.85
N VAL A 124 7.71 -22.79 -12.59
CA VAL A 124 8.47 -23.24 -11.41
C VAL A 124 7.81 -24.53 -10.87
N GLN A 125 8.00 -25.66 -11.56
CA GLN A 125 7.35 -26.94 -11.20
C GLN A 125 8.20 -28.22 -11.38
N SER A 126 9.54 -28.15 -11.50
CA SER A 126 10.36 -29.37 -11.62
C SER A 126 11.75 -29.22 -10.99
N ASN A 127 12.22 -30.27 -10.30
CA ASN A 127 13.58 -30.39 -9.72
C ASN A 127 14.67 -30.59 -10.81
N SER A 128 14.68 -29.76 -11.84
CA SER A 128 15.66 -29.79 -12.92
C SER A 128 16.73 -28.71 -12.70
N ASP A 129 17.96 -28.93 -13.18
CA ASP A 129 19.04 -27.94 -13.11
C ASP A 129 18.66 -26.59 -13.76
N GLN A 130 17.82 -26.62 -14.80
CA GLN A 130 17.30 -25.43 -15.46
C GLN A 130 16.41 -24.57 -14.54
N HIS A 131 15.73 -25.20 -13.59
CA HIS A 131 14.91 -24.51 -12.60
C HIS A 131 15.76 -23.75 -11.58
N GLN A 132 16.87 -24.33 -11.14
CA GLN A 132 17.78 -23.67 -10.21
C GLN A 132 18.43 -22.43 -10.84
N ASN A 133 18.80 -22.49 -12.12
CA ASN A 133 19.32 -21.33 -12.85
C ASN A 133 18.26 -20.23 -13.03
N LEU A 134 17.02 -20.59 -13.35
CA LEU A 134 15.92 -19.63 -13.43
C LEU A 134 15.66 -18.99 -12.07
N LEU A 135 15.61 -19.78 -10.99
CA LEU A 135 15.39 -19.29 -9.64
C LEU A 135 16.45 -18.28 -9.21
N LYS A 136 17.73 -18.53 -9.53
CA LYS A 136 18.81 -17.57 -9.28
C LYS A 136 18.66 -16.28 -10.07
N ILE A 137 18.23 -16.36 -11.33
CA ILE A 137 17.95 -15.15 -12.14
C ILE A 137 16.81 -14.35 -11.51
N LEU A 138 15.73 -15.01 -11.08
CA LEU A 138 14.60 -14.36 -10.42
C LEU A 138 15.00 -13.72 -9.07
N LEU A 139 15.77 -14.44 -8.23
CA LEU A 139 16.33 -13.88 -7.00
C LEU A 139 17.23 -12.67 -7.27
N SER A 140 18.01 -12.70 -8.34
CA SER A 140 18.92 -11.61 -8.68
C SER A 140 18.16 -10.37 -9.15
N PHE A 141 17.18 -10.55 -10.03
CA PHE A 141 16.23 -9.51 -10.42
C PHE A 141 15.52 -8.90 -9.20
N ALA A 142 15.00 -9.75 -8.31
CA ALA A 142 14.33 -9.35 -7.09
C ALA A 142 15.24 -8.58 -6.13
N SER A 143 16.48 -9.03 -5.93
CA SER A 143 17.45 -8.29 -5.12
C SER A 143 17.73 -6.90 -5.70
N GLY A 144 17.76 -6.78 -7.02
CA GLY A 144 17.87 -5.49 -7.70
C GLY A 144 16.65 -4.61 -7.48
N GLY A 145 15.45 -5.18 -7.57
CA GLY A 145 14.18 -4.51 -7.26
C GLY A 145 14.12 -4.02 -5.81
N LEU A 146 14.32 -4.89 -4.83
CA LEU A 146 14.29 -4.57 -3.39
C LEU A 146 15.31 -3.49 -3.00
N LEU A 147 16.55 -3.57 -3.52
CA LEU A 147 17.57 -2.55 -3.26
C LEU A 147 17.26 -1.25 -4.00
N GLY A 148 16.77 -1.33 -5.24
CA GLY A 148 16.32 -0.19 -6.02
C GLY A 148 15.21 0.56 -5.30
N ASP A 149 14.18 -0.14 -4.86
CA ASP A 149 13.05 0.42 -4.12
C ASP A 149 13.51 1.08 -2.81
N ALA A 150 14.29 0.36 -1.99
CA ALA A 150 14.79 0.91 -0.73
C ALA A 150 15.62 2.21 -0.91
N PHE A 151 16.57 2.22 -1.86
CA PHE A 151 17.52 3.33 -2.01
C PHE A 151 17.07 4.45 -2.94
N LEU A 152 16.22 4.16 -3.92
CA LEU A 152 15.84 5.11 -4.97
C LEU A 152 14.40 5.59 -4.82
N HIS A 153 13.57 4.87 -4.05
CA HIS A 153 12.18 5.23 -3.80
C HIS A 153 11.92 5.54 -2.33
N LEU A 154 11.98 4.54 -1.44
CA LEU A 154 11.56 4.68 -0.04
C LEU A 154 12.40 5.67 0.77
N ILE A 155 13.74 5.57 0.72
CA ILE A 155 14.63 6.48 1.46
C ILE A 155 14.52 7.92 0.95
N PRO A 156 14.65 8.20 -0.37
CA PRO A 156 14.48 9.56 -0.88
C PRO A 156 13.10 10.15 -0.56
N HIS A 157 12.03 9.35 -0.67
CA HIS A 157 10.67 9.81 -0.37
C HIS A 157 10.50 10.16 1.11
N ALA A 158 11.08 9.37 2.02
CA ALA A 158 11.08 9.67 3.45
C ALA A 158 11.92 10.91 3.81
N LEU A 159 12.90 11.29 2.98
CA LEU A 159 13.72 12.49 3.19
C LEU A 159 13.06 13.76 2.64
N ALA A 160 12.12 13.65 1.70
CA ALA A 160 11.45 14.78 1.08
C ALA A 160 10.66 15.58 2.13
N PRO A 161 10.80 16.91 2.22
CA PRO A 161 10.04 17.70 3.18
C PRO A 161 8.56 17.68 2.82
N HIS A 162 7.72 17.09 3.67
CA HIS A 162 6.28 17.27 3.56
C HIS A 162 5.95 18.71 3.97
N SER A 163 5.54 19.52 3.00
CA SER A 163 5.03 20.86 3.26
C SER A 163 3.79 20.75 4.16
N HIS A 164 3.97 21.07 5.44
CA HIS A 164 2.87 21.31 6.36
C HIS A 164 2.05 22.51 5.86
N HIS A 165 1.00 22.26 5.07
CA HIS A 165 -0.10 23.22 4.95
C HIS A 165 -1.02 23.03 6.16
N GLY A 166 -0.57 23.59 7.29
CA GLY A 166 -1.43 23.88 8.43
C GLY A 166 -1.53 25.39 8.55
N ASP A 167 -2.69 25.93 8.19
CA ASP A 167 -3.12 27.23 8.68
C ASP A 167 -3.11 27.17 10.21
N ASP A 168 -2.17 27.87 10.84
CA ASP A 168 -2.27 28.15 12.27
C ASP A 168 -2.21 29.66 12.46
N HIS A 169 -3.37 30.20 12.84
CA HIS A 169 -3.58 31.59 13.13
C HIS A 169 -2.83 31.97 14.42
N GLY A 170 -1.82 32.81 14.24
CA GLY A 170 -1.47 33.96 15.09
C GLY A 170 -1.55 33.81 16.62
N HIS A 171 -0.37 33.74 17.25
CA HIS A 171 -0.11 34.56 18.43
C HIS A 171 1.26 35.24 18.35
N ALA A 172 1.21 36.55 18.13
CA ALA A 172 2.35 37.44 18.27
C ALA A 172 2.74 37.54 19.75
N HIS A 173 3.93 37.05 20.10
CA HIS A 173 4.67 37.58 21.23
C HIS A 173 6.08 37.93 20.79
N LYS A 174 6.33 39.24 20.80
CA LYS A 174 7.66 39.86 20.67
C LYS A 174 8.54 39.41 21.83
N SER A 175 9.69 38.82 21.51
CA SER A 175 10.92 39.01 22.27
C SER A 175 12.09 38.98 21.28
N GLU A 176 12.95 39.97 21.43
CA GLU A 176 14.05 40.30 20.53
C GLU A 176 15.19 39.27 20.54
N GLU A 177 15.99 39.35 19.48
CA GLU A 177 17.35 38.80 19.32
C GLU A 177 17.51 37.28 19.21
N SER A 178 17.71 36.80 17.97
CA SER A 178 18.95 36.12 17.57
C SER A 178 18.88 35.69 16.11
N HIS A 179 19.93 36.05 15.36
CA HIS A 179 20.14 35.66 13.98
C HIS A 179 20.72 34.23 13.89
N GLY A 180 20.16 33.41 13.00
CA GLY A 180 20.74 32.14 12.54
C GLY A 180 20.02 30.89 13.06
N HIS A 181 20.06 29.81 12.26
CA HIS A 181 19.65 28.42 12.57
C HIS A 181 18.28 27.93 12.06
N SER A 182 18.08 27.92 10.74
CA SER A 182 17.15 26.95 10.09
C SER A 182 17.83 25.61 9.74
N HIS A 183 19.15 25.47 9.93
CA HIS A 183 19.90 24.25 9.59
C HIS A 183 19.77 23.09 10.60
N GLY A 184 19.11 23.29 11.75
CA GLY A 184 18.91 22.22 12.74
C GLY A 184 17.79 21.24 12.35
N ALA A 185 16.65 21.78 11.91
CA ALA A 185 15.45 20.99 11.64
C ALA A 185 15.63 20.01 10.46
N GLU A 186 16.31 20.42 9.39
CA GLU A 186 16.62 19.51 8.27
C GLU A 186 17.60 18.41 8.70
N HIS A 187 18.60 18.74 9.51
CA HIS A 187 19.60 17.79 9.97
C HIS A 187 19.01 16.75 10.95
N ASP A 188 18.05 17.18 11.77
CA ASP A 188 17.30 16.30 12.69
C ASP A 188 16.37 15.35 11.93
N HIS A 189 15.71 15.82 10.85
CA HIS A 189 14.86 14.98 10.00
C HIS A 189 15.66 13.89 9.28
N VAL A 190 16.77 14.26 8.62
CA VAL A 190 17.64 13.30 7.92
C VAL A 190 18.19 12.25 8.89
N MET A 191 18.60 12.68 10.10
CA MET A 191 19.05 11.77 11.15
C MET A 191 17.92 10.81 11.59
N SER A 192 16.70 11.32 11.80
CA SER A 192 15.53 10.51 12.14
C SER A 192 15.25 9.43 11.08
N VAL A 193 15.23 9.80 9.80
CA VAL A 193 15.04 8.86 8.69
C VAL A 193 16.14 7.78 8.71
N GLY A 194 17.41 8.17 8.84
CA GLY A 194 18.52 7.22 8.94
C GLY A 194 18.42 6.27 10.14
N LEU A 195 17.95 6.76 11.29
CA LEU A 195 17.71 5.94 12.48
C LEU A 195 16.57 4.94 12.27
N TRP A 196 15.51 5.31 11.56
CA TRP A 196 14.42 4.38 11.23
C TRP A 196 14.84 3.31 10.23
N VAL A 197 15.65 3.65 9.21
CA VAL A 197 16.27 2.67 8.31
C VAL A 197 17.12 1.67 9.10
N LEU A 198 17.99 2.17 10.00
CA LEU A 198 18.79 1.30 10.84
C LEU A 198 17.92 0.47 11.79
N GLY A 199 16.84 1.06 12.32
CA GLY A 199 15.86 0.40 13.17
C GLY A 199 15.19 -0.77 12.47
N GLY A 200 14.78 -0.61 11.21
CA GLY A 200 14.24 -1.69 10.38
C GLY A 200 15.23 -2.83 10.18
N LEU A 201 16.46 -2.51 9.80
CA LEU A 201 17.54 -3.49 9.61
C LEU A 201 17.81 -4.28 10.90
N VAL A 202 17.92 -3.58 12.04
CA VAL A 202 18.18 -4.20 13.35
C VAL A 202 16.98 -5.04 13.82
N ALA A 203 15.75 -4.57 13.61
CA ALA A 203 14.56 -5.33 13.97
C ALA A 203 14.50 -6.66 13.23
N PHE A 204 14.74 -6.66 11.92
CA PHE A 204 14.78 -7.88 11.11
C PHE A 204 15.88 -8.85 11.58
N LEU A 205 17.07 -8.34 11.89
CA LEU A 205 18.15 -9.12 12.48
C LEU A 205 17.74 -9.75 13.83
N ILE A 206 17.09 -8.98 14.71
CA ILE A 206 16.63 -9.46 16.03
C ILE A 206 15.60 -10.57 15.85
N VAL A 207 14.61 -10.38 14.98
CA VAL A 207 13.57 -11.38 14.71
C VAL A 207 14.20 -12.65 14.15
N GLU A 208 15.09 -12.53 13.15
CA GLU A 208 15.77 -13.70 12.60
C GLU A 208 16.59 -14.45 13.66
N LYS A 209 17.37 -13.72 14.45
CA LYS A 209 18.17 -14.31 15.53
C LYS A 209 17.31 -14.98 16.58
N PHE A 210 16.20 -14.36 16.97
CA PHE A 210 15.25 -14.92 17.93
C PHE A 210 14.63 -16.22 17.42
N VAL A 211 14.15 -16.24 16.17
CA VAL A 211 13.58 -17.46 15.57
C VAL A 211 14.64 -18.56 15.44
N ARG A 212 15.87 -18.22 15.05
CA ARG A 212 17.00 -19.19 15.02
C ARG A 212 17.32 -19.75 16.41
N LEU A 213 17.21 -18.95 17.48
CA LEU A 213 17.39 -19.42 18.85
C LEU A 213 16.27 -20.36 19.30
N LEU A 214 15.01 -20.05 18.97
CA LEU A 214 13.88 -20.93 19.27
C LEU A 214 14.00 -22.28 18.54
N LYS A 215 14.34 -22.26 17.25
CA LYS A 215 14.58 -23.48 16.46
C LYS A 215 15.87 -24.21 16.86
N GLY A 216 16.88 -23.49 17.33
CA GLY A 216 18.16 -24.04 17.80
C GLY A 216 18.08 -24.81 19.12
N ASN A 217 16.96 -24.71 19.86
CA ASN A 217 16.77 -25.40 21.14
C ASN A 217 16.17 -26.81 21.00
N GLU A 218 15.81 -27.27 19.79
CA GLU A 218 15.25 -28.61 19.54
C GLU A 218 16.20 -29.56 18.75
N GLY A 219 17.51 -29.30 18.73
CA GLY A 219 18.43 -30.12 17.92
C GLY A 219 19.85 -30.24 18.44
N HIS A 220 20.06 -30.99 19.52
CA HIS A 220 21.35 -31.61 19.82
C HIS A 220 21.16 -33.07 20.24
N GLY A 221 21.59 -34.01 19.39
CA GLY A 221 21.56 -35.44 19.69
C GLY A 221 22.13 -36.35 18.60
N HIS A 222 23.46 -36.30 18.43
CA HIS A 222 24.34 -37.36 17.90
C HIS A 222 24.12 -37.95 16.50
N SER A 223 25.10 -37.76 15.60
CA SER A 223 25.63 -38.89 14.83
C SER A 223 27.14 -38.75 14.64
N HIS A 224 27.85 -39.80 15.03
CA HIS A 224 29.30 -39.93 14.95
C HIS A 224 29.71 -40.19 13.50
N SER A 225 30.58 -39.34 12.96
CA SER A 225 31.41 -39.71 11.82
C SER A 225 32.58 -40.57 12.31
N SER A 226 32.44 -41.90 12.25
CA SER A 226 33.59 -42.79 12.13
C SER A 226 33.59 -43.40 10.73
N SER A 227 34.47 -42.89 9.88
CA SER A 227 34.85 -43.54 8.63
C SER A 227 36.27 -44.08 8.80
N GLN A 228 36.37 -45.35 9.23
CA GLN A 228 37.55 -46.16 8.99
C GLN A 228 37.21 -47.23 7.94
N ALA A 229 38.04 -47.24 6.90
CA ALA A 229 38.01 -48.12 5.76
C ALA A 229 38.34 -49.58 6.11
N LYS A 230 37.64 -50.55 5.49
CA LYS A 230 38.17 -51.51 4.48
C LYS A 230 37.15 -52.59 4.07
N PRO A 231 37.34 -53.23 2.89
CA PRO A 231 36.33 -54.00 2.16
C PRO A 231 36.46 -55.52 2.37
N LYS A 232 35.42 -56.30 2.00
CA LYS A 232 35.56 -57.70 1.53
C LYS A 232 34.29 -58.28 0.88
N GLU A 233 34.53 -59.06 -0.18
CA GLU A 233 33.64 -59.69 -1.16
C GLU A 233 32.89 -60.96 -0.68
N LYS A 234 31.79 -61.30 -1.38
CA LYS A 234 31.47 -62.59 -2.10
C LYS A 234 29.95 -62.66 -2.40
N HIS A 235 29.52 -62.76 -3.68
CA HIS A 235 29.13 -63.97 -4.47
C HIS A 235 27.79 -64.60 -3.99
N SER A 236 26.76 -64.97 -4.77
CA SER A 236 26.54 -65.38 -6.18
C SER A 236 25.02 -65.44 -6.49
N ASP A 237 24.67 -65.36 -7.79
CA ASP A 237 23.56 -65.99 -8.57
C ASP A 237 22.16 -66.21 -7.94
N ASP A 238 21.06 -65.80 -8.60
CA ASP A 238 20.40 -66.46 -9.75
C ASP A 238 19.08 -65.74 -10.14
N GLU A 239 18.58 -66.05 -11.34
CA GLU A 239 17.45 -65.47 -12.08
C GLU A 239 16.05 -65.68 -11.45
N ASP A 240 15.08 -64.77 -11.70
CA ASP A 240 13.80 -65.08 -12.38
C ASP A 240 12.78 -63.92 -12.37
N GLU A 241 12.04 -63.82 -13.46
CA GLU A 241 10.98 -62.85 -13.78
C GLU A 241 9.74 -62.94 -12.86
N LYS A 242 9.08 -61.79 -12.61
CA LYS A 242 7.62 -61.61 -12.85
C LYS A 242 7.12 -60.20 -12.53
N GLU A 243 6.51 -59.59 -13.54
CA GLU A 243 5.56 -58.49 -13.40
C GLU A 243 4.42 -58.86 -12.43
N LYS A 244 4.05 -57.91 -11.57
CA LYS A 244 2.65 -57.65 -11.22
C LYS A 244 2.50 -56.23 -10.68
N GLU A 245 2.02 -55.38 -11.58
CA GLU A 245 1.19 -54.22 -11.33
C GLU A 245 0.32 -54.37 -10.07
N LYS A 246 0.42 -53.42 -9.13
CA LYS A 246 -0.75 -52.88 -8.42
C LYS A 246 -0.42 -51.69 -7.52
N THR A 247 -1.24 -50.67 -7.74
CA THR A 247 -1.70 -49.63 -6.81
C THR A 247 -0.87 -48.36 -6.75
N ALA A 248 -1.29 -47.41 -7.59
CA ALA A 248 -1.28 -45.98 -7.31
C ALA A 248 -1.64 -45.73 -5.84
N LYS A 249 -0.62 -45.49 -5.02
CA LYS A 249 -0.82 -44.93 -3.69
C LYS A 249 -0.80 -43.42 -3.88
N ALA A 250 -2.00 -42.87 -3.87
CA ALA A 250 -2.24 -41.44 -3.67
C ALA A 250 -1.23 -40.92 -2.64
N THR A 251 -0.36 -40.02 -3.09
CA THR A 251 0.47 -39.20 -2.21
C THR A 251 -0.49 -38.47 -1.30
N LYS A 252 -0.63 -39.00 -0.08
CA LYS A 252 -1.20 -38.27 1.03
C LYS A 252 -0.39 -36.99 1.14
N ASP A 253 -1.08 -35.86 1.11
CA ASP A 253 -0.52 -34.56 1.47
C ASP A 253 0.14 -34.72 2.85
N GLU A 254 1.47 -34.82 2.86
CA GLU A 254 2.28 -34.72 4.06
C GLU A 254 2.04 -33.33 4.67
N PRO A 255 1.78 -33.22 5.99
CA PRO A 255 1.60 -31.92 6.62
C PRO A 255 2.90 -31.12 6.54
N CYS A 256 2.77 -29.89 6.03
CA CYS A 256 3.75 -28.81 5.90
C CYS A 256 5.15 -29.04 6.49
N THR A 257 6.13 -29.22 5.59
CA THR A 257 7.55 -29.03 5.85
C THR A 257 7.84 -27.59 6.28
N ASP A 258 8.57 -27.46 7.39
CA ASP A 258 8.94 -26.23 8.08
C ASP A 258 9.53 -25.15 7.14
N ILE A 259 8.86 -24.00 6.98
CA ILE A 259 9.36 -22.88 6.16
C ILE A 259 10.61 -22.29 6.83
N LYS A 260 11.67 -22.02 6.04
CA LYS A 260 12.86 -21.33 6.54
C LYS A 260 12.49 -19.96 7.14
N VAL A 261 13.25 -19.52 8.15
CA VAL A 261 13.05 -18.22 8.82
C VAL A 261 13.01 -17.06 7.82
N SER A 262 13.87 -17.12 6.80
CA SER A 262 13.89 -16.20 5.66
C SER A 262 12.53 -15.99 5.01
N GLY A 263 11.74 -17.05 4.79
CA GLY A 263 10.42 -16.96 4.17
C GLY A 263 9.40 -16.24 5.04
N TYR A 264 9.46 -16.39 6.37
CA TYR A 264 8.58 -15.65 7.28
C TYR A 264 8.96 -14.17 7.39
N LEU A 265 10.26 -13.87 7.45
CA LEU A 265 10.73 -12.48 7.44
C LEU A 265 10.33 -11.78 6.15
N ASN A 266 10.41 -12.48 5.01
CA ASN A 266 9.99 -11.96 3.73
C ASN A 266 8.51 -11.57 3.74
N LEU A 267 7.63 -12.48 4.15
CA LEU A 267 6.19 -12.19 4.27
C LEU A 267 5.90 -11.03 5.21
N ALA A 268 6.66 -10.89 6.29
CA ALA A 268 6.49 -9.77 7.23
C ALA A 268 6.91 -8.44 6.61
N ALA A 269 8.03 -8.38 5.88
CA ALA A 269 8.43 -7.18 5.14
C ALA A 269 7.38 -6.80 4.11
N ASP A 270 6.93 -7.79 3.36
CA ASP A 270 5.95 -7.64 2.29
C ASP A 270 4.61 -7.10 2.82
N VAL A 271 4.08 -7.64 3.93
CA VAL A 271 2.87 -7.08 4.58
C VAL A 271 3.02 -5.60 4.94
N ILE A 272 4.18 -5.20 5.46
CA ILE A 272 4.41 -3.81 5.89
C ILE A 272 4.55 -2.89 4.67
N HIS A 273 5.21 -3.34 3.61
CA HIS A 273 5.34 -2.60 2.36
C HIS A 273 3.99 -2.44 1.66
N ASN A 274 3.26 -3.54 1.48
CA ASN A 274 1.90 -3.54 0.98
C ASN A 274 1.02 -2.56 1.79
N PHE A 275 1.16 -2.55 3.11
CA PHE A 275 0.46 -1.59 3.97
C PHE A 275 0.82 -0.13 3.67
N THR A 276 2.09 0.19 3.44
CA THR A 276 2.50 1.56 3.05
C THR A 276 1.97 1.96 1.68
N ASP A 277 1.92 1.03 0.73
CA ASP A 277 1.35 1.27 -0.61
C ASP A 277 -0.15 1.53 -0.53
N GLY A 278 -0.85 0.77 0.30
CA GLY A 278 -2.24 1.02 0.63
C GLY A 278 -2.45 2.42 1.22
N LEU A 279 -1.59 2.85 2.14
CA LEU A 279 -1.66 4.19 2.73
C LEU A 279 -1.47 5.28 1.67
N ALA A 280 -0.45 5.14 0.82
CA ALA A 280 -0.15 6.06 -0.27
C ALA A 280 -1.28 6.12 -1.30
N MET A 281 -1.87 4.98 -1.64
CA MET A 281 -3.01 4.89 -2.56
C MET A 281 -4.24 5.61 -2.03
N GLY A 282 -4.62 5.33 -0.78
CA GLY A 282 -5.75 6.01 -0.14
C GLY A 282 -5.53 7.52 -0.05
N ALA A 283 -4.32 7.96 0.29
CA ALA A 283 -3.99 9.38 0.41
C ALA A 283 -4.05 10.08 -0.95
N SER A 284 -3.54 9.43 -2.00
CA SER A 284 -3.48 9.97 -3.35
C SER A 284 -4.87 10.19 -3.96
N PHE A 285 -5.80 9.25 -3.73
CA PHE A 285 -7.19 9.42 -4.17
C PHE A 285 -7.94 10.50 -3.39
N LEU A 286 -7.60 10.73 -2.11
CA LEU A 286 -8.13 11.85 -1.34
C LEU A 286 -7.61 13.21 -1.86
N VAL A 287 -6.41 13.26 -2.42
CA VAL A 287 -5.87 14.46 -3.07
C VAL A 287 -6.59 14.71 -4.40
N SER A 288 -6.56 13.75 -5.33
CA SER A 288 -7.35 13.82 -6.56
C SER A 288 -7.44 12.47 -7.28
N PRO A 289 -8.46 12.25 -8.12
CA PRO A 289 -8.53 11.04 -8.95
C PRO A 289 -7.31 10.85 -9.85
N THR A 290 -6.77 11.93 -10.41
CA THR A 290 -5.61 11.86 -11.32
C THR A 290 -4.36 11.40 -10.58
N VAL A 291 -4.07 11.98 -9.41
CA VAL A 291 -2.94 11.56 -8.56
C VAL A 291 -3.12 10.12 -8.14
N GLY A 292 -4.30 9.73 -7.64
CA GLY A 292 -4.62 8.34 -7.31
C GLY A 292 -4.39 7.35 -8.47
N THR A 293 -4.76 7.71 -9.70
CA THR A 293 -4.52 6.84 -10.87
C THR A 293 -3.04 6.71 -11.24
N ILE A 294 -2.26 7.79 -11.11
CA ILE A 294 -0.81 7.75 -11.36
C ILE A 294 -0.15 6.88 -10.29
N THR A 295 -0.44 7.12 -9.01
CA THR A 295 0.06 6.30 -7.89
C THR A 295 -0.30 4.83 -8.05
N THR A 296 -1.52 4.51 -8.52
CA THR A 296 -1.93 3.13 -8.80
C THR A 296 -1.04 2.48 -9.86
N LEU A 297 -0.74 3.20 -10.94
CA LEU A 297 0.11 2.70 -12.01
C LEU A 297 1.56 2.52 -11.54
N THR A 298 2.09 3.50 -10.80
CA THR A 298 3.43 3.44 -10.24
C THR A 298 3.60 2.26 -9.29
N ILE A 299 2.67 2.09 -8.34
CA ILE A 299 2.69 0.95 -7.40
C ILE A 299 2.58 -0.36 -8.15
N LEU A 300 1.64 -0.47 -9.10
CA LEU A 300 1.50 -1.67 -9.91
C LEU A 300 2.81 -2.07 -10.61
N LEU A 301 3.58 -1.08 -11.08
CA LEU A 301 4.83 -1.32 -11.79
C LEU A 301 5.97 -1.77 -10.87
N HIS A 302 6.06 -1.24 -9.64
CA HIS A 302 7.09 -1.69 -8.69
C HIS A 302 6.71 -3.00 -7.98
N GLU A 303 5.43 -3.31 -7.85
CA GLU A 303 4.96 -4.54 -7.20
C GLU A 303 5.37 -5.81 -7.99
N VAL A 304 5.47 -5.71 -9.31
CA VAL A 304 5.85 -6.85 -10.16
C VAL A 304 7.26 -7.37 -9.82
N PRO A 305 8.31 -6.53 -9.74
CA PRO A 305 9.60 -6.94 -9.19
C PRO A 305 9.55 -7.56 -7.79
N HIS A 306 8.79 -6.97 -6.86
CA HIS A 306 8.68 -7.43 -5.48
C HIS A 306 8.04 -8.83 -5.40
N GLU A 307 6.87 -9.01 -6.01
CA GLU A 307 6.13 -10.29 -6.03
C GLU A 307 6.89 -11.42 -6.73
N ILE A 308 7.66 -11.12 -7.77
CA ILE A 308 8.55 -12.12 -8.40
C ILE A 308 9.62 -12.58 -7.42
N GLY A 309 10.16 -11.65 -6.62
CA GLY A 309 11.17 -11.92 -5.61
C GLY A 309 10.66 -12.73 -4.44
N ASP A 310 9.55 -12.28 -3.89
CA ASP A 310 8.90 -12.91 -2.74
C ASP A 310 8.49 -14.33 -3.07
N PHE A 311 7.95 -14.54 -4.27
CA PHE A 311 7.66 -15.86 -4.79
C PHE A 311 8.91 -16.74 -4.82
N ALA A 312 10.01 -16.22 -5.35
CA ALA A 312 11.24 -16.97 -5.48
C ALA A 312 11.86 -17.31 -4.11
N ILE A 313 11.82 -16.38 -3.15
CA ILE A 313 12.28 -16.59 -1.76
C ILE A 313 11.41 -17.63 -1.05
N LEU A 314 10.09 -17.62 -1.27
CA LEU A 314 9.18 -18.60 -0.67
C LEU A 314 9.42 -20.01 -1.23
N ILE A 315 9.62 -20.15 -2.53
CA ILE A 315 10.00 -21.42 -3.18
C ILE A 315 11.32 -21.93 -2.60
N GLN A 316 12.32 -21.07 -2.48
CA GLN A 316 13.63 -21.41 -1.90
C GLN A 316 13.58 -21.73 -0.40
N SER A 317 12.60 -21.17 0.30
CA SER A 317 12.30 -21.44 1.70
C SER A 317 11.53 -22.75 1.92
N GLY A 318 11.20 -23.47 0.84
CA GLY A 318 10.57 -24.79 0.87
C GLY A 318 9.06 -24.79 0.60
N CYS A 319 8.47 -23.66 0.19
CA CYS A 319 7.06 -23.61 -0.17
C CYS A 319 6.81 -24.25 -1.54
N THR A 320 5.66 -24.91 -1.69
CA THR A 320 5.16 -25.29 -3.02
C THR A 320 4.68 -24.06 -3.77
N LYS A 321 4.67 -24.06 -5.12
CA LYS A 321 4.15 -22.95 -5.94
C LYS A 321 2.77 -22.47 -5.49
N ARG A 322 1.84 -23.38 -5.22
CA ARG A 322 0.49 -23.04 -4.76
C ARG A 322 0.50 -22.36 -3.39
N LYS A 323 1.33 -22.86 -2.46
CA LYS A 323 1.46 -22.29 -1.11
C LYS A 323 2.12 -20.91 -1.16
N ALA A 324 3.15 -20.72 -1.99
CA ALA A 324 3.82 -19.43 -2.16
C ALA A 324 2.86 -18.37 -2.72
N ILE A 325 2.09 -18.70 -3.76
CA ILE A 325 1.06 -17.81 -4.31
C ILE A 325 0.01 -17.46 -3.26
N PHE A 326 -0.47 -18.44 -2.48
CA PHE A 326 -1.45 -18.18 -1.42
C PHE A 326 -0.91 -17.29 -0.30
N LEU A 327 0.34 -17.50 0.11
CA LEU A 327 0.97 -16.71 1.18
C LEU A 327 1.19 -15.25 0.76
N GLN A 328 1.55 -15.00 -0.49
CA GLN A 328 1.63 -13.62 -1.02
C GLN A 328 0.24 -13.00 -1.19
N LEU A 329 -0.78 -13.75 -1.65
CA LEU A 329 -2.15 -13.21 -1.64
C LEU A 329 -2.63 -12.81 -0.24
N LEU A 330 -2.06 -13.40 0.82
CA LEU A 330 -2.36 -13.02 2.19
C LEU A 330 -1.69 -11.69 2.60
N THR A 331 -0.55 -11.34 2.02
CA THR A 331 0.16 -10.07 2.33
C THR A 331 -0.55 -8.86 1.73
N ALA A 332 -1.29 -9.04 0.63
CA ALA A 332 -2.22 -8.05 0.06
C ALA A 332 -3.28 -7.52 1.06
N LEU A 333 -3.59 -8.26 2.14
CA LEU A 333 -4.43 -7.75 3.22
C LEU A 333 -3.83 -6.50 3.90
N GLY A 334 -2.49 -6.39 3.89
CA GLY A 334 -1.76 -5.20 4.30
C GLY A 334 -2.17 -3.98 3.48
N ALA A 335 -2.18 -4.08 2.16
CA ALA A 335 -2.55 -2.97 1.26
C ALA A 335 -4.01 -2.53 1.46
N VAL A 336 -4.92 -3.47 1.63
CA VAL A 336 -6.32 -3.16 1.94
C VAL A 336 -6.42 -2.44 3.29
N ALA A 337 -5.74 -2.94 4.32
CA ALA A 337 -5.72 -2.32 5.64
C ALA A 337 -5.12 -0.90 5.61
N GLY A 338 -4.03 -0.70 4.86
CA GLY A 338 -3.40 0.61 4.66
C GLY A 338 -4.34 1.59 3.96
N THR A 339 -5.02 1.14 2.90
CA THR A 339 -6.00 1.97 2.17
C THR A 339 -7.14 2.38 3.07
N ILE A 340 -7.70 1.44 3.84
CA ILE A 340 -8.77 1.74 4.81
C ILE A 340 -8.27 2.72 5.87
N CYS A 341 -7.07 2.51 6.42
CA CYS A 341 -6.48 3.41 7.40
C CYS A 341 -6.36 4.84 6.86
N SER A 342 -5.87 4.98 5.63
CA SER A 342 -5.73 6.28 4.95
C SER A 342 -7.08 6.98 4.71
N LEU A 343 -8.09 6.22 4.31
CA LEU A 343 -9.44 6.75 4.06
C LEU A 343 -10.20 7.12 5.34
N LEU A 344 -9.84 6.54 6.49
CA LEU A 344 -10.48 6.78 7.79
C LEU A 344 -9.73 7.82 8.64
N ALA A 345 -8.41 7.87 8.56
CA ALA A 345 -7.58 8.76 9.37
C ALA A 345 -6.90 9.81 8.47
N GLN A 346 -7.46 11.02 8.46
CA GLN A 346 -6.81 12.20 7.87
C GLN A 346 -5.44 12.38 8.55
N GLY A 347 -4.35 12.22 7.79
CA GLY A 347 -2.97 12.26 8.31
C GLY A 347 -2.28 10.90 8.51
N ALA A 348 -2.92 9.77 8.21
CA ALA A 348 -2.22 8.47 8.25
C ALA A 348 -1.05 8.40 7.25
N GLY A 349 -1.15 9.11 6.12
CA GLY A 349 -0.05 9.24 5.15
C GLY A 349 1.21 9.88 5.75
N THR A 350 1.07 10.91 6.59
CA THR A 350 2.23 11.54 7.26
C THR A 350 2.91 10.62 8.27
N ALA A 351 2.15 9.76 8.96
CA ALA A 351 2.74 8.74 9.84
C ALA A 351 3.50 7.69 9.02
N ALA A 352 2.98 7.32 7.84
CA ALA A 352 3.63 6.40 6.92
C ALA A 352 5.03 6.88 6.53
N THR A 353 5.13 8.13 6.08
CA THR A 353 6.39 8.68 5.57
C THR A 353 7.42 8.99 6.65
N THR A 354 6.97 9.36 7.85
CA THR A 354 7.87 9.76 8.95
C THR A 354 8.72 8.60 9.48
N TRP A 355 8.15 7.40 9.59
CA TRP A 355 8.86 6.27 10.21
C TRP A 355 8.58 4.92 9.57
N ILE A 356 7.41 4.69 8.96
CA ILE A 356 7.07 3.39 8.37
C ILE A 356 7.90 3.15 7.10
N LEU A 357 7.92 4.10 6.15
CA LEU A 357 8.72 4.03 4.92
C LEU A 357 10.21 3.74 5.18
N PRO A 358 10.93 4.56 5.99
CA PRO A 358 12.34 4.29 6.24
C PRO A 358 12.57 2.98 7.00
N PHE A 359 11.68 2.61 7.93
CA PHE A 359 11.74 1.30 8.59
C PHE A 359 11.62 0.14 7.59
N THR A 360 10.67 0.19 6.66
CA THR A 360 10.48 -0.80 5.59
C THR A 360 11.71 -0.88 4.69
N ALA A 361 12.28 0.27 4.30
CA ALA A 361 13.51 0.31 3.50
C ALA A 361 14.68 -0.41 4.19
N GLY A 362 14.83 -0.24 5.51
CA GLY A 362 15.79 -0.99 6.32
C GLY A 362 15.56 -2.50 6.29
N GLY A 363 14.31 -2.93 6.35
CA GLY A 363 13.90 -4.33 6.19
C GLY A 363 14.25 -4.89 4.82
N PHE A 364 13.94 -4.17 3.73
CA PHE A 364 14.28 -4.59 2.36
C PHE A 364 15.79 -4.67 2.12
N VAL A 365 16.57 -3.72 2.64
CA VAL A 365 18.04 -3.82 2.62
C VAL A 365 18.49 -5.09 3.33
N TYR A 366 17.91 -5.43 4.49
CA TYR A 366 18.24 -6.66 5.20
C TYR A 366 17.90 -7.92 4.40
N ILE A 367 16.67 -8.02 3.85
CA ILE A 367 16.24 -9.17 3.04
C ILE A 367 17.17 -9.33 1.83
N ALA A 368 17.40 -8.27 1.06
CA ALA A 368 18.24 -8.33 -0.13
C ALA A 368 19.68 -8.73 0.21
N THR A 369 20.30 -8.12 1.23
CA THR A 369 21.73 -8.31 1.51
C THR A 369 22.07 -9.51 2.38
N VAL A 370 21.19 -9.91 3.30
CA VAL A 370 21.46 -10.99 4.27
C VAL A 370 20.75 -12.28 3.87
N THR A 371 19.61 -12.20 3.18
CA THR A 371 18.84 -13.38 2.79
C THR A 371 19.09 -13.76 1.33
N VAL A 372 18.96 -12.83 0.39
CA VAL A 372 18.94 -13.13 -1.05
C VAL A 372 20.34 -13.20 -1.67
N LEU A 373 21.12 -12.12 -1.58
CA LEU A 373 22.45 -12.04 -2.19
C LEU A 373 23.39 -13.17 -1.76
N PRO A 374 23.46 -13.57 -0.47
CA PRO A 374 24.33 -14.67 -0.07
C PRO A 374 23.95 -15.99 -0.72
N GLU A 375 22.65 -16.25 -0.94
CA GLU A 375 22.19 -17.46 -1.62
C GLU A 375 22.58 -17.49 -3.10
N LEU A 376 22.64 -16.34 -3.77
CA LEU A 376 23.15 -16.22 -5.15
C LEU A 376 24.65 -16.54 -5.25
N LEU A 377 25.42 -16.15 -4.22
CA LEU A 377 26.86 -16.39 -4.15
C LEU A 377 27.21 -17.83 -3.76
N VAL A 378 26.25 -18.64 -3.29
CA VAL A 378 26.46 -20.03 -2.91
C VAL A 378 26.33 -20.97 -4.11
N GLY A 379 27.32 -21.86 -4.25
CA GLY A 379 27.41 -22.86 -5.32
C GLY A 379 28.19 -22.38 -6.54
N ARG A 380 28.63 -23.31 -7.39
CA ARG A 380 29.34 -22.97 -8.63
C ARG A 380 28.33 -22.60 -9.72
N SER A 381 28.19 -21.31 -10.02
CA SER A 381 27.52 -20.85 -11.24
C SER A 381 28.51 -20.89 -12.42
N SER A 382 28.02 -21.22 -13.62
CA SER A 382 28.81 -21.03 -14.84
C SER A 382 29.03 -19.53 -15.09
N PHE A 383 30.10 -19.16 -15.79
CA PHE A 383 30.38 -17.74 -16.08
C PHE A 383 29.19 -17.05 -16.78
N GLY A 384 28.57 -17.72 -17.77
CA GLY A 384 27.41 -17.17 -18.46
C GLY A 384 26.20 -16.98 -17.56
N GLN A 385 25.97 -17.90 -16.62
CA GLN A 385 24.90 -17.80 -15.62
C GLN A 385 25.14 -16.60 -14.69
N SER A 386 26.36 -16.40 -14.18
CA SER A 386 26.68 -15.25 -13.33
C SER A 386 26.51 -13.91 -14.06
N VAL A 387 26.81 -13.85 -15.36
CA VAL A 387 26.53 -12.65 -16.17
C VAL A 387 25.02 -12.40 -16.25
N MET A 388 24.21 -13.44 -16.46
CA MET A 388 22.75 -13.31 -16.51
C MET A 388 22.16 -12.87 -15.17
N GLU A 389 22.68 -13.38 -14.05
CA GLU A 389 22.30 -12.94 -12.71
C GLU A 389 22.60 -11.44 -12.54
N ILE A 390 23.82 -10.98 -12.82
CA ILE A 390 24.18 -9.56 -12.71
C ILE A 390 23.30 -8.68 -13.62
N LEU A 391 23.06 -9.10 -14.87
CA LEU A 391 22.18 -8.35 -15.78
C LEU A 391 20.74 -8.29 -15.25
N ALA A 392 20.24 -9.37 -14.65
CA ALA A 392 18.92 -9.41 -14.04
C ALA A 392 18.83 -8.46 -12.83
N LEU A 393 19.86 -8.44 -11.96
CA LEU A 393 19.95 -7.48 -10.86
C LEU A 393 19.95 -6.04 -11.36
N LEU A 394 20.81 -5.71 -12.33
CA LEU A 394 20.86 -4.37 -12.91
C LEU A 394 19.55 -3.99 -13.61
N PHE A 395 18.87 -4.95 -14.22
CA PHE A 395 17.55 -4.72 -14.80
C PHE A 395 16.51 -4.40 -13.72
N GLY A 396 16.52 -5.11 -12.59
CA GLY A 396 15.66 -4.80 -11.44
C GLY A 396 15.90 -3.39 -10.89
N VAL A 397 17.17 -3.01 -10.70
CA VAL A 397 17.53 -1.63 -10.28
C VAL A 397 17.10 -0.62 -11.33
N GLY A 398 17.34 -0.89 -12.62
CA GLY A 398 16.97 -0.01 -13.72
C GLY A 398 15.46 0.20 -13.83
N MET A 399 14.65 -0.82 -13.56
CA MET A 399 13.20 -0.66 -13.45
C MET A 399 12.84 0.31 -12.33
N MET A 400 13.45 0.19 -11.15
CA MET A 400 13.18 1.11 -10.04
C MET A 400 13.64 2.54 -10.32
N VAL A 401 14.75 2.73 -11.04
CA VAL A 401 15.17 4.06 -11.52
C VAL A 401 14.09 4.68 -12.40
N VAL A 402 13.59 3.91 -13.38
CA VAL A 402 12.53 4.40 -14.28
C VAL A 402 11.29 4.76 -13.47
N ILE A 403 10.84 3.90 -12.56
CA ILE A 403 9.65 4.15 -11.74
C ILE A 403 9.82 5.44 -10.92
N ALA A 404 10.97 5.60 -10.25
CA ALA A 404 11.27 6.79 -9.45
C ALA A 404 11.40 8.09 -10.27
N GLU A 405 11.69 8.03 -11.57
CA GLU A 405 11.71 9.22 -12.44
C GLU A 405 10.32 9.65 -12.93
N TYR A 406 9.34 8.75 -12.96
CA TYR A 406 8.00 8.99 -13.51
C TYR A 406 6.90 9.11 -12.45
N GLU A 407 7.24 8.94 -11.17
CA GLU A 407 6.40 9.21 -10.01
C GLU A 407 6.53 10.68 -9.57
#